data_AF-A0A2M9HN13-F1
#
_entry.id   AF-A0A2M9HN13-F1
#
_cell.length_a   1.000
_cell.length_b   1.000
_cell.length_c   1.000
_cell.angle_alpha   90.00
_cell.angle_beta   90.00
_cell.angle_gamma   90.00
#
_symmetry.space_group_name_H-M   'P 1'
#
loop_
_entity.id
_entity.type
_entity.pdbx_description
1 polymer ?
#
loop_
_entity_poly.entity_id
_entity_poly.type
_entity_poly.pdbx_seq_one_letter_code
_entity_poly.pdbx_strand_id
1 'polypeptide(L)'
;MMSAATSARPAGAELRARERAARRAEKERQKRIARDEAAERKRSARAGFANVNNPRRSTLMTVLCAVFAVYCLFPFVYLMINATKTQADFTSTFGLGFGRSFALWDNIVTVFTYQGGIFGRWLVNTLLYVVVGAGGATLLAIMGGYALAKFRFPGRKAVFAVIIGSISVPGIALAVPQFLLFAKLGLTNTPWAMIIPSLISPFGLY
;
A
#
# COMPACT_ATOMS: atom_id res chain seq x y z
N MET A 1 23.30 -41.07 -54.83
CA MET A 1 22.26 -40.94 -55.86
C MET A 1 20.97 -41.54 -55.26
N MET A 2 19.88 -40.81 -54.96
CA MET A 2 19.08 -39.89 -55.81
C MET A 2 18.74 -40.55 -57.16
N SER A 3 17.53 -40.58 -57.72
CA SER A 3 16.21 -40.03 -57.34
C SER A 3 15.13 -40.88 -58.07
N ALA A 4 13.81 -40.73 -57.93
CA ALA A 4 12.96 -39.74 -57.25
C ALA A 4 11.63 -40.39 -56.79
N ALA A 5 10.78 -39.64 -56.06
CA ALA A 5 9.40 -40.04 -55.78
C ALA A 5 8.44 -39.46 -56.83
N THR A 6 7.73 -40.33 -57.57
CA THR A 6 6.74 -39.92 -58.57
C THR A 6 5.43 -39.50 -57.89
N SER A 7 5.25 -38.19 -57.71
CA SER A 7 3.98 -37.62 -57.25
C SER A 7 2.96 -37.56 -58.38
N ALA A 8 1.93 -38.40 -58.31
CA ALA A 8 0.78 -38.32 -59.21
C ALA A 8 0.06 -36.98 -59.01
N ARG A 9 0.12 -36.08 -60.01
CA ARG A 9 -0.65 -34.83 -60.00
C ARG A 9 -2.15 -35.16 -60.15
N PRO A 10 -3.03 -34.70 -59.24
CA PRO A 10 -4.46 -34.95 -59.35
C PRO A 10 -5.05 -34.22 -60.57
N ALA A 11 -6.04 -34.82 -61.22
CA ALA A 11 -6.71 -34.25 -62.38
C ALA A 11 -7.37 -32.90 -62.03
N GLY A 12 -7.37 -31.95 -62.98
CA GLY A 12 -7.75 -30.55 -62.73
C GLY A 12 -9.16 -30.33 -62.15
N ALA A 13 -10.07 -31.31 -62.30
CA ALA A 13 -11.38 -31.29 -61.66
C ALA A 13 -11.31 -31.50 -60.13
N GLU A 14 -10.50 -32.45 -59.66
CA GLU A 14 -10.30 -32.71 -58.22
C GLU A 14 -9.60 -31.54 -57.52
N LEU A 15 -8.62 -30.93 -58.19
CA LEU A 15 -7.93 -29.74 -57.69
C LEU A 15 -8.93 -28.58 -57.46
N ARG A 16 -9.78 -28.29 -58.44
CA ARG A 16 -10.86 -27.28 -58.31
C ARG A 16 -11.90 -27.65 -57.24
N ALA A 17 -12.20 -28.93 -57.05
CA ALA A 17 -13.09 -29.40 -55.99
C ALA A 17 -12.47 -29.19 -54.60
N ARG A 18 -11.19 -29.55 -54.42
CA ARG A 18 -10.43 -29.32 -53.19
C ARG A 18 -10.29 -27.84 -52.87
N GLU A 19 -10.02 -26.98 -53.85
CA GLU A 19 -10.01 -25.51 -53.66
C GLU A 19 -11.37 -24.97 -53.20
N ARG A 20 -12.47 -25.44 -53.81
CA ARG A 20 -13.83 -25.03 -53.40
C ARG A 20 -14.17 -25.52 -51.99
N ALA A 21 -13.76 -26.73 -51.62
CA ALA A 21 -13.91 -27.26 -50.26
C ALA A 21 -13.08 -26.45 -49.25
N ALA A 22 -11.80 -26.16 -49.55
CA ALA A 22 -10.92 -25.34 -48.71
C ALA A 22 -11.49 -23.92 -48.50
N ARG A 23 -11.94 -23.25 -49.57
CA ARG A 23 -12.58 -21.92 -49.48
C ARG A 23 -13.88 -21.92 -48.67
N ARG A 24 -14.63 -23.03 -48.66
CA ARG A 24 -15.82 -23.20 -47.80
C ARG A 24 -15.43 -23.39 -46.33
N ALA A 25 -14.49 -24.30 -46.05
CA ALA A 25 -13.97 -24.53 -44.70
C ALA A 25 -13.34 -23.26 -44.10
N GLU A 26 -12.62 -22.47 -44.89
CA GLU A 26 -12.05 -21.19 -44.45
C GLU A 26 -13.12 -20.13 -44.16
N LYS A 27 -14.16 -20.01 -44.99
CA LYS A 27 -15.32 -19.15 -44.70
C LYS A 27 -16.05 -19.58 -43.43
N GLU A 28 -16.15 -20.87 -43.14
CA GLU A 28 -16.71 -21.36 -41.88
C GLU A 28 -15.80 -21.09 -40.69
N ARG A 29 -14.47 -21.26 -40.82
CA ARG A 29 -13.49 -20.89 -39.79
C ARG A 29 -13.59 -19.42 -39.43
N GLN A 30 -13.61 -18.54 -40.44
CA GLN A 30 -13.79 -17.09 -40.25
C GLN A 30 -15.14 -16.76 -39.59
N LYS A 31 -16.24 -17.41 -39.99
CA LYS A 31 -17.55 -17.22 -39.35
C LYS A 31 -17.61 -17.69 -37.90
N ARG A 32 -16.85 -18.73 -37.51
CA ARG A 32 -16.73 -19.18 -36.11
C ARG A 32 -15.95 -18.15 -35.30
N ILE A 33 -14.76 -17.77 -35.75
CA ILE A 33 -13.91 -16.74 -35.11
C ILE A 33 -14.69 -15.43 -34.91
N ALA A 34 -15.40 -14.93 -35.93
CA ALA A 34 -16.19 -13.70 -35.82
C ALA A 34 -17.38 -13.81 -34.83
N ARG A 35 -17.97 -15.00 -34.65
CA ARG A 35 -18.99 -15.25 -33.62
C ARG A 35 -18.38 -15.31 -32.22
N ASP A 36 -17.23 -15.95 -32.08
CA ASP A 36 -16.53 -16.08 -30.81
C ASP A 36 -16.03 -14.70 -30.33
N GLU A 37 -15.44 -13.89 -31.22
CA GLU A 37 -15.10 -12.49 -30.95
C GLU A 37 -16.34 -11.65 -30.56
N ALA A 38 -17.47 -11.80 -31.25
CA ALA A 38 -18.69 -11.07 -30.92
C ALA A 38 -19.26 -11.50 -29.56
N ALA A 39 -19.19 -12.79 -29.23
CA ALA A 39 -19.58 -13.33 -27.93
C ALA A 39 -18.62 -12.91 -26.80
N GLU A 40 -17.33 -12.79 -27.09
CA GLU A 40 -16.32 -12.28 -26.16
C GLU A 40 -16.52 -10.78 -25.90
N ARG A 41 -16.64 -9.94 -26.95
CA ARG A 41 -16.97 -8.52 -26.81
C ARG A 41 -18.24 -8.29 -25.97
N LYS A 42 -19.28 -9.12 -26.17
CA LYS A 42 -20.52 -9.07 -25.38
C LYS A 42 -20.33 -9.53 -23.92
N ARG A 43 -19.44 -10.50 -23.68
CA ARG A 43 -19.04 -10.90 -22.31
C ARG A 43 -18.24 -9.80 -21.63
N SER A 44 -17.21 -9.24 -22.27
CA SER A 44 -16.40 -8.13 -21.74
C SER A 44 -17.24 -6.89 -21.43
N ALA A 45 -18.21 -6.54 -22.28
CA ALA A 45 -19.14 -5.44 -22.03
C ALA A 45 -20.06 -5.69 -20.82
N ARG A 46 -20.42 -6.95 -20.54
CA ARG A 46 -21.29 -7.34 -19.41
C ARG A 46 -20.53 -7.62 -18.12
N ALA A 47 -19.26 -7.99 -18.22
CA ALA A 47 -18.43 -8.41 -17.07
C ALA A 47 -17.95 -7.25 -16.19
N GLY A 48 -18.14 -5.99 -16.61
CA GLY A 48 -17.95 -4.81 -15.74
C GLY A 48 -16.50 -4.53 -15.31
N PHE A 49 -15.53 -5.35 -15.70
CA PHE A 49 -14.12 -5.08 -15.44
C PHE A 49 -13.71 -3.78 -16.14
N ALA A 50 -13.43 -2.76 -15.34
CA ALA A 50 -12.89 -1.51 -15.82
C ALA A 50 -11.58 -1.79 -16.56
N ASN A 51 -11.55 -1.50 -17.86
CA ASN A 51 -10.34 -1.65 -18.65
C ASN A 51 -9.29 -0.69 -18.10
N VAL A 52 -8.18 -1.22 -17.56
CA VAL A 52 -7.08 -0.44 -16.97
C VAL A 52 -6.52 0.58 -17.97
N ASN A 53 -6.57 0.26 -19.27
CA ASN A 53 -6.11 1.12 -20.36
C ASN A 53 -7.17 2.13 -20.87
N ASN A 54 -8.41 2.07 -20.38
CA ASN A 54 -9.44 3.07 -20.67
C ASN A 54 -10.33 3.30 -19.43
N PRO A 55 -9.82 4.00 -18.41
CA PRO A 55 -10.58 4.34 -17.21
C PRO A 55 -11.72 5.30 -17.58
N ARG A 56 -12.95 4.78 -17.66
CA ARG A 56 -14.16 5.60 -17.77
C ARG A 56 -14.22 6.50 -16.53
N ARG A 57 -13.93 7.80 -16.70
CA ARG A 57 -14.02 8.80 -15.62
C ARG A 57 -15.46 8.84 -15.11
N SER A 58 -15.70 8.20 -13.98
CA SER A 58 -17.00 8.23 -13.31
C SER A 58 -17.06 9.51 -12.48
N THR A 59 -17.80 10.51 -12.98
CA THR A 59 -18.02 11.78 -12.27
C THR A 59 -18.54 11.55 -10.86
N LEU A 60 -19.38 10.52 -10.65
CA LEU A 60 -19.86 10.11 -9.33
C LEU A 60 -18.70 9.69 -8.40
N MET A 61 -17.78 8.87 -8.87
CA MET A 61 -16.62 8.45 -8.08
C MET A 61 -15.66 9.62 -7.83
N THR A 62 -15.47 10.50 -8.81
CA THR A 62 -14.67 11.73 -8.63
C THR A 62 -15.29 12.65 -7.57
N VAL A 63 -16.60 12.87 -7.59
CA VAL A 63 -17.31 13.66 -6.58
C VAL A 63 -17.25 13.00 -5.21
N LEU A 64 -17.46 11.67 -5.12
CA LEU A 64 -17.37 10.93 -3.86
C LEU A 64 -15.96 11.01 -3.25
N CYS A 65 -14.92 10.82 -4.06
CA CYS A 65 -13.53 11.01 -3.63
C CYS A 65 -13.24 12.46 -3.22
N ALA A 66 -13.80 13.46 -3.92
CA ALA A 66 -13.62 14.87 -3.56
C ALA A 66 -14.29 15.21 -2.21
N VAL A 67 -15.51 14.71 -1.96
CA VAL A 67 -16.18 14.85 -0.66
C VAL A 67 -15.36 14.17 0.45
N PHE A 68 -14.83 12.97 0.20
CA PHE A 68 -14.00 12.27 1.17
C PHE A 68 -12.67 13.01 1.44
N ALA A 69 -12.05 13.59 0.41
CA ALA A 69 -10.86 14.43 0.55
C ALA A 69 -11.13 15.69 1.37
N VAL A 70 -12.25 16.39 1.12
CA VAL A 70 -12.67 17.55 1.94
C VAL A 70 -12.89 17.15 3.40
N TYR A 71 -13.54 16.00 3.65
CA TYR A 71 -13.72 15.46 5.00
C TYR A 71 -12.38 15.15 5.69
N CYS A 72 -11.43 14.53 4.98
CA CYS A 72 -10.09 14.26 5.51
C CYS A 72 -9.27 15.54 5.78
N LEU A 73 -9.46 16.60 4.99
CA LEU A 73 -8.76 17.88 5.15
C LEU A 73 -9.40 18.79 6.22
N PHE A 74 -10.69 18.62 6.51
CA PHE A 74 -11.43 19.38 7.51
C PHE A 74 -10.70 19.53 8.88
N PRO A 75 -10.21 18.47 9.54
CA PRO A 75 -9.51 18.61 10.82
C PRO A 75 -8.20 19.41 10.72
N PHE A 76 -7.50 19.38 9.58
CA PHE A 76 -6.29 20.17 9.36
C PHE A 76 -6.61 21.66 9.16
N VAL A 77 -7.66 21.98 8.42
CA VAL A 77 -8.15 23.36 8.26
C VAL A 77 -8.63 23.91 9.61
N TYR A 78 -9.39 23.11 10.37
CA TYR A 78 -9.81 23.45 11.73
C TYR A 78 -8.61 23.71 12.65
N LEU A 79 -7.60 22.82 12.65
CA LEU A 79 -6.38 23.01 13.44
C LEU A 79 -5.63 24.28 13.04
N MET A 80 -5.47 24.53 11.74
CA MET A 80 -4.78 25.72 11.21
C MET A 80 -5.47 27.03 11.61
N ILE A 81 -6.81 27.09 11.55
CA ILE A 81 -7.59 28.26 11.99
C ILE A 81 -7.48 28.46 13.50
N ASN A 82 -7.54 27.39 14.29
CA ASN A 82 -7.46 27.52 15.75
C ASN A 82 -6.03 27.80 16.25
N ALA A 83 -4.99 27.40 15.50
CA ALA A 83 -3.60 27.78 15.78
C ALA A 83 -3.35 29.30 15.65
N THR A 84 -4.19 30.06 14.93
CA THR A 84 -4.09 31.52 14.87
C THR A 84 -4.81 32.24 16.01
N LYS A 85 -5.57 31.55 16.86
CA LYS A 85 -6.39 32.15 17.92
C LYS A 85 -5.63 32.25 19.25
N THR A 86 -6.03 33.21 20.07
CA THR A 86 -5.70 33.20 21.51
C THR A 86 -6.56 32.19 22.27
N GLN A 87 -6.16 31.83 23.50
CA GLN A 87 -6.94 30.97 24.40
C GLN A 87 -8.38 31.48 24.62
N ALA A 88 -8.58 32.80 24.63
CA ALA A 88 -9.88 33.44 24.81
C ALA A 88 -10.70 33.46 23.50
N ASP A 89 -10.07 33.70 22.35
CA ASP A 89 -10.74 33.61 21.04
C ASP A 89 -11.18 32.16 20.73
N PHE A 90 -10.44 31.16 21.21
CA PHE A 90 -10.74 29.73 21.04
C PHE A 90 -12.09 29.32 21.67
N THR A 91 -12.43 29.84 22.86
CA THR A 91 -13.67 29.50 23.57
C THR A 91 -14.85 30.42 23.24
N SER A 92 -14.60 31.62 22.70
CA SER A 92 -15.63 32.64 22.46
C SER A 92 -16.03 32.82 20.99
N THR A 93 -15.26 32.27 20.05
CA THR A 93 -15.50 32.41 18.60
C THR A 93 -15.99 31.11 17.98
N PHE A 94 -16.76 31.20 16.88
CA PHE A 94 -17.15 30.05 16.07
C PHE A 94 -15.93 29.18 15.71
N GLY A 95 -16.07 27.85 15.80
CA GLY A 95 -14.95 26.91 15.70
C GLY A 95 -14.17 26.97 14.38
N LEU A 96 -14.82 27.34 13.28
CA LEU A 96 -14.23 27.54 11.95
C LEU A 96 -14.05 29.03 11.58
N GLY A 97 -14.45 29.96 12.44
CA GLY A 97 -14.18 31.38 12.26
C GLY A 97 -12.78 31.76 12.75
N PHE A 98 -12.16 32.76 12.16
CA PHE A 98 -10.94 33.37 12.71
C PHE A 98 -11.25 34.12 14.01
N GLY A 99 -10.29 34.13 14.94
CA GLY A 99 -10.40 34.90 16.18
C GLY A 99 -10.38 36.41 15.94
N ARG A 100 -10.68 37.20 16.98
CA ARG A 100 -10.59 38.68 16.91
C ARG A 100 -9.14 39.16 16.81
N SER A 101 -8.20 38.34 17.29
CA SER A 101 -6.76 38.58 17.26
C SER A 101 -6.03 37.48 16.50
N PHE A 102 -4.92 37.83 15.82
CA PHE A 102 -4.05 36.89 15.12
C PHE A 102 -2.80 36.61 15.96
N ALA A 103 -2.80 35.50 16.68
CA ALA A 103 -1.77 35.12 17.65
C ALA A 103 -0.87 33.95 17.18
N LEU A 104 -0.83 33.67 15.86
CA LEU A 104 -0.10 32.50 15.33
C LEU A 104 1.37 32.46 15.74
N TRP A 105 2.07 33.61 15.62
CA TRP A 105 3.48 33.71 15.94
C TRP A 105 3.74 33.56 17.44
N ASP A 106 2.91 34.18 18.28
CA ASP A 106 3.01 34.08 19.73
C ASP A 106 2.75 32.65 20.21
N ASN A 107 1.79 31.94 19.59
CA ASN A 107 1.52 30.53 19.86
C ASN A 107 2.71 29.64 19.48
N ILE A 108 3.36 29.88 18.33
CA ILE A 108 4.57 29.16 17.92
C ILE A 108 5.71 29.41 18.90
N VAL A 109 6.00 30.68 19.24
CA VAL A 109 7.05 31.03 20.22
C VAL A 109 6.75 30.41 21.58
N THR A 110 5.49 30.43 22.01
CA THR A 110 5.05 29.81 23.27
C THR A 110 5.37 28.33 23.30
N VAL A 111 5.08 27.58 22.23
CA VAL A 111 5.41 26.14 22.15
C VAL A 111 6.92 25.88 22.28
N PHE A 112 7.76 26.70 21.65
CA PHE A 112 9.22 26.54 21.69
C PHE A 112 9.91 27.14 22.93
N THR A 113 9.22 27.98 23.72
CA THR A 113 9.74 28.52 25.00
C THR A 113 9.16 27.79 26.22
N TYR A 114 8.06 27.05 26.05
CA TYR A 114 7.38 26.30 27.11
C TYR A 114 8.34 25.40 27.90
N GLN A 115 8.33 25.57 29.23
CA GLN A 115 9.20 24.85 30.18
C GLN A 115 10.69 24.85 29.77
N GLY A 116 11.20 25.98 29.26
CA GLY A 116 12.59 26.10 28.81
C GLY A 116 12.86 25.41 27.46
N GLY A 117 11.84 25.31 26.61
CA GLY A 117 11.94 24.69 25.28
C GLY A 117 11.92 23.17 25.28
N ILE A 118 11.26 22.55 26.28
CA ILE A 118 11.16 21.08 26.39
C ILE A 118 10.56 20.43 25.14
N PHE A 119 9.69 21.14 24.42
CA PHE A 119 9.11 20.71 23.14
C PHE A 119 10.19 20.40 22.08
N GLY A 120 11.25 21.20 22.00
CA GLY A 120 12.36 20.95 21.07
C GLY A 120 13.06 19.61 21.37
N ARG A 121 13.23 19.28 22.66
CA ARG A 121 13.76 17.98 23.09
C ARG A 121 12.81 16.83 22.77
N TRP A 122 11.49 17.01 22.94
CA TRP A 122 10.50 16.00 22.53
C TRP A 122 10.48 15.77 21.03
N LEU A 123 10.61 16.82 20.22
CA LEU A 123 10.70 16.75 18.76
C LEU A 123 11.96 15.97 18.32
N VAL A 124 13.12 16.28 18.90
CA VAL A 124 14.38 15.56 18.62
C VAL A 124 14.29 14.10 19.07
N ASN A 125 13.74 13.81 20.25
CA ASN A 125 13.52 12.44 20.71
C ASN A 125 12.61 11.67 19.74
N THR A 126 11.48 12.25 19.34
CA THR A 126 10.56 11.63 18.37
C THR A 126 11.25 11.35 17.04
N LEU A 127 11.99 12.32 16.49
CA LEU A 127 12.73 12.15 15.24
C LEU A 127 13.78 11.04 15.36
N LEU A 128 14.53 10.99 16.47
CA LEU A 128 15.50 9.93 16.75
C LEU A 128 14.82 8.56 16.83
N TYR A 129 13.68 8.43 17.53
CA TYR A 129 12.94 7.17 17.63
C TYR A 129 12.36 6.71 16.29
N VAL A 130 11.89 7.63 15.44
CA VAL A 130 11.42 7.29 14.09
C VAL A 130 12.60 6.84 13.21
N VAL A 131 13.70 7.60 13.16
CA VAL A 131 14.85 7.28 12.30
C VAL A 131 15.53 5.99 12.73
N VAL A 132 15.84 5.84 14.02
CA VAL A 132 16.56 4.65 14.54
C VAL A 132 15.63 3.46 14.66
N GLY A 133 14.44 3.64 15.26
CA GLY A 133 13.47 2.56 15.49
C GLY A 133 12.84 2.07 14.20
N ALA A 134 12.09 2.91 13.48
CA ALA A 134 11.41 2.49 12.25
C ALA A 134 12.42 2.21 11.11
N GLY A 135 13.44 3.06 10.93
CA GLY A 135 14.48 2.81 9.92
C GLY A 135 15.29 1.53 10.18
N GLY A 136 15.69 1.29 11.43
CA GLY A 136 16.38 0.06 11.83
C GLY A 136 15.49 -1.18 11.70
N ALA A 137 14.22 -1.09 12.11
CA ALA A 137 13.24 -2.16 11.91
C ALA A 137 13.04 -2.48 10.42
N THR A 138 12.95 -1.46 9.55
CA THR A 138 12.84 -1.65 8.10
C THR A 138 14.09 -2.34 7.52
N LEU A 139 15.31 -1.97 7.96
CA LEU A 139 16.53 -2.64 7.53
C LEU A 139 16.56 -4.12 7.95
N LEU A 140 16.24 -4.41 9.21
CA LEU A 140 16.19 -5.78 9.73
C LEU A 140 15.09 -6.62 9.05
N ALA A 141 13.93 -6.00 8.80
CA ALA A 141 12.82 -6.58 8.05
C ALA A 141 13.22 -6.95 6.62
N ILE A 142 13.86 -6.03 5.89
CA ILE A 142 14.36 -6.29 4.52
C ILE A 142 15.39 -7.43 4.53
N MET A 143 16.36 -7.41 5.45
CA MET A 143 17.40 -8.45 5.54
C MET A 143 16.81 -9.83 5.86
N GLY A 144 15.94 -9.91 6.87
CA GLY A 144 15.30 -11.16 7.30
C GLY A 144 14.31 -11.67 6.26
N GLY A 145 13.45 -10.82 5.73
CA GLY A 145 12.48 -11.14 4.68
C GLY A 145 13.15 -11.58 3.38
N TYR A 146 14.23 -10.91 2.95
CA TYR A 146 15.02 -11.35 1.80
C TYR A 146 15.68 -12.72 2.06
N ALA A 147 16.24 -12.94 3.25
CA ALA A 147 16.86 -14.21 3.59
C ALA A 147 15.85 -15.37 3.62
N LEU A 148 14.68 -15.12 4.22
CA LEU A 148 13.54 -16.04 4.23
C LEU A 148 12.99 -16.27 2.82
N ALA A 149 12.90 -15.27 1.95
CA ALA A 149 12.38 -15.44 0.59
C ALA A 149 13.38 -16.24 -0.29
N LYS A 150 14.62 -15.75 -0.39
CA LYS A 150 15.60 -16.15 -1.40
C LYS A 150 16.39 -17.41 -1.04
N PHE A 151 16.80 -17.59 0.22
CA PHE A 151 17.65 -18.72 0.61
C PHE A 151 16.83 -19.96 1.01
N ARG A 152 17.44 -21.14 0.82
CA ARG A 152 16.91 -22.43 1.28
C ARG A 152 17.84 -22.96 2.37
N PHE A 153 17.41 -22.89 3.62
CA PHE A 153 18.17 -23.32 4.79
C PHE A 153 17.32 -24.26 5.68
N PRO A 154 17.94 -25.21 6.40
CA PRO A 154 17.23 -26.09 7.33
C PRO A 154 16.55 -25.24 8.43
N GLY A 155 15.30 -25.57 8.76
CA GLY A 155 14.52 -24.83 9.76
C GLY A 155 13.72 -23.62 9.26
N ARG A 156 13.83 -23.22 7.97
CA ARG A 156 13.07 -22.10 7.37
C ARG A 156 11.57 -22.10 7.70
N LYS A 157 10.91 -23.26 7.70
CA LYS A 157 9.48 -23.40 8.05
C LYS A 157 9.18 -23.10 9.53
N ALA A 158 10.09 -23.46 10.44
CA ALA A 158 9.92 -23.21 11.87
C ALA A 158 10.12 -21.72 12.20
N VAL A 159 11.16 -21.09 11.63
CA VAL A 159 11.37 -19.63 11.73
C VAL A 159 10.14 -18.86 11.23
N PHE A 160 9.61 -19.27 10.07
CA PHE A 160 8.39 -18.68 9.51
C PHE A 160 7.17 -18.84 10.44
N ALA A 161 6.96 -20.04 10.99
CA ALA A 161 5.86 -20.29 11.93
C ALA A 161 5.99 -19.47 13.24
N VAL A 162 7.22 -19.23 13.73
CA VAL A 162 7.47 -18.38 14.90
C VAL A 162 7.16 -16.91 14.59
N ILE A 163 7.52 -16.40 13.41
CA ILE A 163 7.20 -15.02 12.99
C ILE A 163 5.67 -14.83 12.95
N ILE A 164 4.95 -15.71 12.23
CA ILE A 164 3.48 -15.65 12.16
C ILE A 164 2.84 -15.83 13.55
N GLY A 165 3.36 -16.75 14.38
CA GLY A 165 2.89 -16.95 15.75
C GLY A 165 3.08 -15.72 16.65
N SER A 166 4.16 -14.96 16.47
CA SER A 166 4.42 -13.74 17.24
C SER A 166 3.46 -12.59 16.90
N ILE A 167 2.93 -12.53 15.67
CA ILE A 167 1.89 -11.57 15.27
C ILE A 167 0.58 -11.80 16.02
N SER A 168 0.28 -13.04 16.40
CA SER A 168 -0.93 -13.39 17.17
C SER A 168 -0.91 -12.88 18.62
N VAL A 169 0.24 -12.43 19.14
CA VAL A 169 0.34 -11.92 20.51
C VAL A 169 0.00 -10.42 20.51
N PRO A 170 -1.06 -9.97 21.20
CA PRO A 170 -1.43 -8.55 21.22
C PRO A 170 -0.37 -7.74 21.97
N GLY A 171 0.22 -6.74 21.32
CA GLY A 171 1.33 -5.95 21.87
C GLY A 171 1.05 -5.29 23.23
N ILE A 172 -0.22 -4.98 23.53
CA ILE A 172 -0.64 -4.44 24.84
C ILE A 172 -0.37 -5.44 25.98
N ALA A 173 -0.55 -6.75 25.75
CA ALA A 173 -0.26 -7.77 26.76
C ALA A 173 1.24 -7.88 27.07
N LEU A 174 2.11 -7.44 26.15
CA LEU A 174 3.56 -7.42 26.35
C LEU A 174 4.05 -6.19 27.12
N ALA A 175 3.23 -5.15 27.32
CA ALA A 175 3.67 -3.89 27.94
C ALA A 175 4.23 -4.07 29.36
N VAL A 176 3.53 -4.83 30.22
CA VAL A 176 3.96 -5.11 31.60
C VAL A 176 5.22 -5.98 31.66
N PRO A 177 5.30 -7.16 31.01
CA PRO A 177 6.51 -7.98 31.05
C PRO A 177 7.71 -7.29 30.38
N GLN A 178 7.49 -6.49 29.33
CA GLN A 178 8.53 -5.66 28.70
C GLN A 178 9.06 -4.59 29.67
N PHE A 179 8.18 -3.88 30.39
CA PHE A 179 8.60 -2.92 31.42
C PHE A 179 9.43 -3.59 32.51
N LEU A 180 8.97 -4.74 33.03
CA LEU A 180 9.70 -5.49 34.06
C LEU A 180 11.07 -6.00 33.57
N LEU A 181 11.19 -6.37 32.29
CA LEU A 181 12.47 -6.73 31.67
C LEU A 181 13.43 -5.53 31.64
N PHE A 182 13.00 -4.38 31.12
CA PHE A 182 13.86 -3.18 31.08
C PHE A 182 14.18 -2.62 32.47
N ALA A 183 13.28 -2.77 33.45
CA ALA A 183 13.54 -2.41 34.84
C ALA A 183 14.65 -3.27 35.45
N LYS A 184 14.61 -4.59 35.25
CA LYS A 184 15.69 -5.51 35.68
C LYS A 184 17.04 -5.22 34.99
N LEU A 185 17.00 -4.73 33.75
CA LEU A 185 18.20 -4.33 32.99
C LEU A 185 18.70 -2.92 33.33
N GLY A 186 18.03 -2.16 34.21
CA GLY A 186 18.38 -0.77 34.52
C GLY A 186 18.18 0.23 33.36
N LEU A 187 17.45 -0.18 32.32
CA LEU A 187 17.21 0.61 31.10
C LEU A 187 15.93 1.45 31.16
N THR A 188 15.15 1.35 32.25
CA THR A 188 13.99 2.22 32.49
C THR A 188 14.36 3.70 32.45
N ASN A 189 13.45 4.53 31.92
CA ASN A 189 13.66 5.96 31.72
C ASN A 189 14.83 6.33 30.79
N THR A 190 15.27 5.41 29.92
CA THR A 190 16.27 5.67 28.87
C THR A 190 15.67 5.59 27.46
N PRO A 191 16.25 6.26 26.45
CA PRO A 191 15.91 6.07 25.03
C PRO A 191 15.89 4.61 24.57
N TRP A 192 16.77 3.77 25.12
CA TRP A 192 16.92 2.37 24.73
C TRP A 192 15.69 1.51 25.03
N ALA A 193 14.92 1.83 26.09
CA ALA A 193 13.67 1.14 26.40
C ALA A 193 12.57 1.38 25.35
N MET A 194 12.71 2.39 24.49
CA MET A 194 11.80 2.66 23.35
C MET A 194 12.40 2.15 22.03
N ILE A 195 13.70 2.36 21.82
CA ILE A 195 14.39 1.96 20.59
C ILE A 195 14.43 0.43 20.45
N ILE A 196 14.87 -0.31 21.48
CA ILE A 196 15.10 -1.76 21.36
C ILE A 196 13.82 -2.53 20.97
N PRO A 197 12.63 -2.27 21.57
CA PRO A 197 11.39 -2.92 21.13
C PRO A 197 10.97 -2.51 19.71
N SER A 198 11.12 -1.23 19.36
CA SER A 198 10.67 -0.72 18.04
C SER A 198 11.47 -1.28 16.86
N LEU A 199 12.70 -1.76 17.08
CA LEU A 199 13.52 -2.43 16.06
C LEU A 199 12.96 -3.80 15.62
N ILE A 200 12.07 -4.42 16.39
CA ILE A 200 11.54 -5.76 16.12
C ILE A 200 10.09 -5.65 15.64
N SER A 201 9.89 -5.73 14.33
CA SER A 201 8.56 -5.78 13.70
C SER A 201 8.34 -7.10 12.97
N PRO A 202 7.61 -8.06 13.57
CA PRO A 202 7.24 -9.32 12.91
C PRO A 202 6.47 -9.10 11.60
N PHE A 203 5.63 -8.06 11.54
CA PHE A 203 4.89 -7.66 10.33
C PHE A 203 5.79 -7.22 9.16
N GLY A 204 7.01 -6.75 9.42
CA GLY A 204 7.93 -6.36 8.34
C GLY A 204 8.65 -7.54 7.67
N LEU A 205 8.68 -8.71 8.33
CA LEU A 205 9.49 -9.87 7.92
C LEU A 205 8.77 -10.82 6.94
N TYR A 206 7.48 -10.60 6.67
CA TYR A 206 6.65 -11.42 5.79
C TYR A 206 5.83 -10.56 4.81
#